data_AF-A0A838HPI7-F1
#
_entry.id   AF-A0A838HPI7-F1
#
_cell.length_a   1.000
_cell.length_b   1.000
_cell.length_c   1.000
_cell.angle_alpha   90.00
_cell.angle_beta   90.00
_cell.angle_gamma   90.00
#
_symmetry.space_group_name_H-M   'P 1'
#
loop_
_entity.id
_entity.type
_entity.pdbx_description
1 polymer ?
#
loop_
_entity_poly.entity_id
_entity_poly.type
_entity_poly.pdbx_seq_one_letter_code
_entity_poly.pdbx_strand_id
1 'polypeptide(L)'
;MKLPVRLPVFFGIAPLGLLLGLADPPASPPVRPSLNVYLAKLAFGSSGTLRVVTANPDERLNLPVSVEGVGPGEVLYRWLPLYGTRSVLPITEFPLASGIMAPSEPGIWRLRLRAGSIREEIKDLTVVVRVPFAAKQGGEINGYRIGRYATEGRIRFDAYSPPMGFIEVTPENQDMQLSEHLRLRQFVTKNQREIWPKYVALDLRLIDKLELVMQELNAMGIPARRMAVMSGFRTPDYNGPGEGGRATLSRHTYGDAADVWVDNDGNGYMDDLNGDGRVDANDAAVMRIAADRVEARYPELIGGNGVYASTPEHGPFIHIDVRGKRSRW
;
A
#
# COMPACT_ATOMS: atom_id res chain seq x y z
N MET A 1 43.19 -15.65 -93.96
CA MET A 1 41.71 -15.75 -93.98
C MET A 1 41.25 -15.85 -92.53
N LYS A 2 40.40 -14.90 -92.08
CA LYS A 2 39.29 -14.98 -91.09
C LYS A 2 39.40 -16.09 -90.02
N LEU A 3 39.08 -15.93 -88.75
CA LEU A 3 38.59 -14.89 -87.83
C LEU A 3 38.76 -15.53 -86.42
N PRO A 4 38.63 -14.77 -85.32
CA PRO A 4 39.20 -15.15 -84.03
C PRO A 4 38.19 -15.31 -82.87
N VAL A 5 38.72 -15.66 -81.69
CA VAL A 5 38.26 -15.41 -80.30
C VAL A 5 37.08 -16.23 -79.74
N ARG A 6 37.30 -16.86 -78.56
CA ARG A 6 36.70 -16.45 -77.26
C ARG A 6 37.28 -17.25 -76.07
N LEU A 7 38.06 -16.55 -75.23
CA LEU A 7 38.24 -16.88 -73.80
C LEU A 7 37.55 -15.79 -72.96
N PRO A 8 37.04 -16.10 -71.77
CA PRO A 8 36.21 -15.19 -70.98
C PRO A 8 37.04 -14.15 -70.22
N VAL A 9 36.47 -12.94 -70.14
CA VAL A 9 36.96 -11.80 -69.37
C VAL A 9 36.40 -11.89 -67.95
N PHE A 10 37.28 -11.90 -66.94
CA PHE A 10 36.90 -11.65 -65.55
C PHE A 10 36.97 -10.15 -65.25
N PHE A 11 35.84 -9.56 -64.86
CA PHE A 11 35.78 -8.20 -64.31
C PHE A 11 36.09 -8.26 -62.80
N GLY A 12 37.22 -7.68 -62.40
CA GLY A 12 37.51 -7.38 -61.00
C GLY A 12 36.77 -6.10 -60.60
N ILE A 13 35.85 -6.21 -59.64
CA ILE A 13 35.15 -5.07 -59.03
C ILE A 13 36.02 -4.57 -57.87
N ALA A 14 36.41 -3.30 -57.91
CA ALA A 14 37.10 -2.61 -56.81
C ALA A 14 36.13 -2.34 -55.64
N PRO A 15 36.57 -2.41 -54.37
CA PRO A 15 35.69 -2.11 -53.26
C PRO A 15 35.51 -0.59 -53.10
N LEU A 16 34.25 -0.18 -53.05
CA LEU A 16 33.79 1.17 -52.73
C LEU A 16 34.01 1.42 -51.22
N GLY A 17 34.91 2.34 -50.87
CA GLY A 17 35.13 2.75 -49.48
C GLY A 17 33.96 3.59 -48.96
N LEU A 18 33.12 2.99 -48.12
CA LEU A 18 32.04 3.68 -47.40
C LEU A 18 32.64 4.38 -46.16
N LEU A 19 32.83 5.70 -46.24
CA LEU A 19 33.13 6.52 -45.06
C LEU A 19 31.89 6.59 -44.17
N LEU A 20 31.81 5.72 -43.17
CA LEU A 20 30.89 5.83 -42.05
C LEU A 20 31.36 6.98 -41.16
N GLY A 21 30.71 8.14 -41.27
CA GLY A 21 30.82 9.19 -40.27
C GLY A 21 30.29 8.67 -38.94
N LEU A 22 31.19 8.51 -37.96
CA LEU A 22 30.82 8.27 -36.57
C LEU A 22 30.16 9.56 -36.07
N ALA A 23 28.82 9.56 -36.02
CA ALA A 23 28.10 10.56 -35.25
C ALA A 23 28.43 10.34 -33.77
N ASP A 24 28.85 11.39 -33.08
CA ASP A 24 29.08 11.33 -31.64
C ASP A 24 27.81 10.81 -30.93
N PRO A 25 27.96 9.96 -29.90
CA PRO A 25 26.83 9.51 -29.12
C PRO A 25 26.09 10.73 -28.52
N PRO A 26 24.75 10.70 -28.45
CA PRO A 26 24.00 11.81 -27.89
C PRO A 26 24.49 12.09 -26.47
N ALA A 27 24.84 13.35 -26.19
CA ALA A 27 25.28 13.79 -24.88
C ALA A 27 24.30 13.29 -23.81
N SER A 28 24.83 12.70 -22.73
CA SER A 28 24.01 12.30 -21.59
C SER A 28 23.19 13.50 -21.13
N PRO A 29 21.88 13.32 -20.84
CA PRO A 29 21.05 14.43 -20.39
C PRO A 29 21.70 15.09 -19.17
N PRO A 30 21.67 16.43 -19.06
CA PRO A 30 22.27 17.13 -17.93
C PRO A 30 21.67 16.58 -16.63
N VAL A 31 22.53 16.13 -15.72
CA VAL A 31 22.14 15.72 -14.38
C VAL A 31 21.50 16.94 -13.72
N ARG A 32 20.18 16.87 -13.49
CA ARG A 32 19.49 17.93 -12.76
C ARG A 32 20.04 17.94 -11.33
N PRO A 33 20.37 19.10 -10.76
CA PRO A 33 20.67 19.16 -9.33
C PRO A 33 19.46 18.63 -8.56
N SER A 34 19.69 17.66 -7.67
CA SER A 34 18.69 17.04 -6.80
C SER A 34 19.06 17.29 -5.34
N LEU A 35 18.07 17.29 -4.44
CA LEU A 35 18.38 17.15 -3.02
C LEU A 35 18.57 15.67 -2.73
N ASN A 36 19.66 15.30 -2.07
CA ASN A 36 19.78 13.97 -1.50
C ASN A 36 18.90 13.89 -0.25
N VAL A 37 17.69 13.36 -0.44
CA VAL A 37 16.68 13.21 0.61
C VAL A 37 16.62 11.77 1.05
N TYR A 38 16.74 11.54 2.35
CA TYR A 38 16.66 10.22 2.95
C TYR A 38 15.47 10.14 3.90
N LEU A 39 14.66 9.10 3.72
CA LEU A 39 13.72 8.66 4.74
C LEU A 39 14.38 7.56 5.56
N ALA A 40 14.36 7.68 6.89
CA ALA A 40 14.82 6.58 7.73
C ALA A 40 13.95 5.34 7.52
N LYS A 41 14.54 4.15 7.71
CA LYS A 41 13.86 2.85 7.51
C LYS A 41 12.52 2.74 8.24
N LEU A 42 12.42 3.34 9.42
CA LEU A 42 11.20 3.39 10.24
C LEU A 42 9.99 4.03 9.51
N ALA A 43 10.21 4.85 8.48
CA ALA A 43 9.13 5.40 7.66
C ALA A 43 8.38 4.35 6.83
N PHE A 44 8.96 3.16 6.65
CA PHE A 44 8.43 2.10 5.79
C PHE A 44 7.94 0.88 6.60
N GLY A 45 7.62 1.09 7.89
CA GLY A 45 7.18 0.02 8.80
C GLY A 45 8.30 -0.96 9.18
N SER A 46 7.96 -1.93 10.01
CA SER A 46 8.86 -3.03 10.41
C SER A 46 9.18 -3.96 9.24
N SER A 47 8.28 -4.10 8.26
CA SER A 47 8.52 -4.83 7.01
C SER A 47 9.53 -4.14 6.08
N GLY A 48 9.69 -2.82 6.21
CA GLY A 48 10.47 -1.99 5.28
C GLY A 48 9.79 -1.72 3.93
N THR A 49 8.54 -2.16 3.75
CA THR A 49 7.83 -2.11 2.45
C THR A 49 6.59 -1.23 2.45
N LEU A 50 6.16 -0.69 3.61
CA LEU A 50 5.02 0.22 3.70
C LEU A 50 5.30 1.49 2.87
N ARG A 51 4.33 1.98 2.09
CA ARG A 51 4.47 3.16 1.21
C ARG A 51 3.59 4.32 1.62
N VAL A 52 2.91 4.20 2.76
CA VAL A 52 1.90 5.16 3.22
C VAL A 52 2.10 5.48 4.70
N VAL A 53 1.89 6.74 5.06
CA VAL A 53 1.57 7.15 6.44
C VAL A 53 0.19 7.77 6.48
N THR A 54 -0.46 7.71 7.64
CA THR A 54 -1.78 8.30 7.85
C THR A 54 -1.73 9.32 8.98
N ALA A 55 -2.49 10.39 8.84
CA ALA A 55 -2.65 11.45 9.84
C ALA A 55 -4.07 12.00 9.83
N ASN A 56 -4.46 12.63 10.93
CA ASN A 56 -5.62 13.50 10.97
C ASN A 56 -5.25 14.89 10.43
N PRO A 57 -6.24 15.70 10.02
CA PRO A 57 -6.02 17.10 9.68
C PRO A 57 -5.23 17.84 10.76
N ASP A 58 -4.27 18.66 10.33
CA ASP A 58 -3.42 19.48 11.21
C ASP A 58 -2.61 18.70 12.25
N GLU A 59 -2.45 17.39 12.06
CA GLU A 59 -1.61 16.57 12.93
C GLU A 59 -0.12 16.76 12.58
N ARG A 60 0.73 16.83 13.60
CA ARG A 60 2.18 16.83 13.42
C ARG A 60 2.65 15.44 12.99
N LEU A 61 3.27 15.37 11.82
CA LEU A 61 3.84 14.15 11.27
C LEU A 61 5.27 13.95 11.75
N ASN A 62 5.53 12.77 12.33
CA ASN A 62 6.87 12.32 12.67
C ASN A 62 7.51 11.60 11.47
N LEU A 63 7.75 12.33 10.38
CA LEU A 63 8.45 11.81 9.21
C LEU A 63 9.97 11.98 9.38
N PRO A 64 10.76 10.90 9.41
CA PRO A 64 12.20 10.98 9.61
C PRO A 64 12.93 11.35 8.31
N VAL A 65 12.67 12.55 7.82
CA VAL A 65 13.26 13.14 6.61
C VAL A 65 14.60 13.77 6.97
N SER A 66 15.65 13.40 6.26
CA SER A 66 16.97 14.04 6.33
C SER A 66 17.38 14.54 4.94
N VAL A 67 18.02 15.70 4.88
CA VAL A 67 18.52 16.31 3.65
C VAL A 67 20.04 16.46 3.79
N GLU A 68 20.80 15.88 2.87
CA GLU A 68 22.26 15.97 2.92
C GLU A 68 22.75 17.36 2.51
N GLY A 69 23.77 17.87 3.21
CA GLY A 69 24.48 19.09 2.81
C GLY A 69 23.71 20.40 3.01
N VAL A 70 22.48 20.37 3.56
CA VAL A 70 21.65 21.56 3.79
C VAL A 70 21.01 21.48 5.18
N GLY A 71 21.11 22.56 5.96
CA GLY A 71 20.48 22.62 7.29
C GLY A 71 18.95 22.62 7.20
N PRO A 72 18.20 22.00 8.14
CA PRO A 72 16.73 21.97 8.10
C PRO A 72 16.04 23.34 8.05
N GLY A 73 16.72 24.40 8.53
CA GLY A 73 16.22 25.79 8.48
C GLY A 73 16.24 26.43 7.09
N GLU A 74 16.99 25.85 6.16
CA GLU A 74 17.10 26.30 4.76
C GLU A 74 16.17 25.51 3.83
N VAL A 75 15.57 24.42 4.33
CA VAL A 75 14.66 23.55 3.59
C VAL A 75 13.24 23.95 3.88
N LEU A 76 12.49 24.20 2.81
CA LEU A 76 11.05 24.39 2.85
C LEU A 76 10.36 23.14 2.34
N TYR A 77 9.19 22.83 2.86
CA TYR A 77 8.33 21.76 2.35
C TYR A 77 6.98 22.32 1.91
N ARG A 78 6.32 21.60 1.02
CA ARG A 78 4.91 21.80 0.69
C ARG A 78 4.25 20.48 0.35
N TRP A 79 2.93 20.49 0.39
CA TRP A 79 2.11 19.37 -0.02
C TRP A 79 1.67 19.52 -1.48
N LEU A 80 1.74 18.42 -2.22
CA LEU A 80 1.12 18.30 -3.54
C LEU A 80 -0.05 17.33 -3.44
N PRO A 81 -1.25 17.70 -3.92
CA PRO A 81 -2.35 16.76 -3.99
C PRO A 81 -2.05 15.66 -5.02
N LEU A 82 -2.47 14.43 -4.71
CA LEU A 82 -2.36 13.27 -5.59
C LEU A 82 -3.73 12.63 -5.83
N TYR A 83 -3.82 11.82 -6.89
CA TYR A 83 -4.96 10.94 -7.15
C TYR A 83 -6.33 11.65 -7.08
N GLY A 84 -6.43 12.83 -7.67
CA GLY A 84 -7.69 13.59 -7.69
C GLY A 84 -8.03 14.33 -6.40
N THR A 85 -7.14 14.35 -5.39
CA THR A 85 -7.30 15.17 -4.18
C THR A 85 -7.53 16.62 -4.56
N ARG A 86 -8.68 17.16 -4.15
CA ARG A 86 -9.06 18.56 -4.38
C ARG A 86 -8.64 19.37 -3.18
N SER A 87 -7.87 20.43 -3.43
CA SER A 87 -7.55 21.41 -2.41
C SER A 87 -7.95 22.80 -2.89
N VAL A 88 -8.62 23.55 -2.03
CA VAL A 88 -8.96 24.96 -2.30
C VAL A 88 -7.99 25.91 -1.59
N LEU A 89 -7.06 25.37 -0.79
CA LEU A 89 -6.07 26.14 -0.08
C LEU A 89 -4.94 26.58 -1.02
N PRO A 90 -4.36 27.77 -0.78
CA PRO A 90 -3.20 28.22 -1.53
C PRO A 90 -2.03 27.26 -1.32
N ILE A 91 -1.21 27.08 -2.36
CA ILE A 91 0.01 26.29 -2.26
C ILE A 91 1.02 27.07 -1.42
N THR A 92 1.10 26.73 -0.14
CA THR A 92 2.01 27.34 0.83
C THR A 92 3.24 26.46 1.05
N GLU A 93 4.38 27.11 1.28
CA GLU A 93 5.61 26.46 1.70
C GLU A 93 5.88 26.76 3.18
N PHE A 94 6.37 25.75 3.90
CA PHE A 94 6.61 25.81 5.34
C PHE A 94 8.05 25.40 5.66
N PRO A 95 8.72 25.99 6.66
CA PRO A 95 10.05 25.56 7.09
C PRO A 95 10.04 24.12 7.61
N LEU A 96 10.93 23.27 7.08
CA LEU A 96 11.09 21.89 7.56
C LEU A 96 11.52 21.86 9.04
N ALA A 97 12.34 22.83 9.47
CA ALA A 97 12.74 22.99 10.87
C ALA A 97 11.57 23.19 11.85
N SER A 98 10.41 23.67 11.39
CA SER A 98 9.22 23.82 12.23
C SER A 98 8.49 22.48 12.49
N GLY A 99 8.94 21.39 11.86
CA GLY A 99 8.24 20.13 11.82
C GLY A 99 7.21 20.07 10.69
N ILE A 100 6.90 18.86 10.24
CA ILE A 100 5.96 18.63 9.15
C ILE A 100 4.55 18.52 9.73
N MET A 101 3.67 19.43 9.33
CA MET A 101 2.24 19.37 9.64
C MET A 101 1.47 18.75 8.48
N ALA A 102 0.57 17.81 8.77
CA ALA A 102 -0.37 17.29 7.79
C ALA A 102 -1.28 18.40 7.25
N PRO A 103 -1.70 18.34 5.98
CA PRO A 103 -2.72 19.24 5.44
C PRO A 103 -3.98 19.27 6.30
N SER A 104 -4.63 20.43 6.40
CA SER A 104 -5.92 20.59 7.10
C SER A 104 -7.09 19.95 6.33
N GLU A 105 -6.88 19.62 5.05
CA GLU A 105 -7.88 18.99 4.19
C GLU A 105 -7.61 17.49 4.05
N PRO A 106 -8.63 16.63 4.23
CA PRO A 106 -8.53 15.21 3.91
C PRO A 106 -8.12 14.97 2.46
N GLY A 107 -7.39 13.88 2.23
CA GLY A 107 -6.94 13.51 0.89
C GLY A 107 -5.61 12.79 0.88
N ILE A 108 -5.03 12.66 -0.30
CA ILE A 108 -3.77 11.97 -0.54
C ILE A 108 -2.74 12.96 -1.06
N TRP A 109 -1.58 12.99 -0.39
CA TRP A 109 -0.61 14.06 -0.51
C TRP A 109 0.80 13.52 -0.70
N ARG A 110 1.58 14.24 -1.51
CA ARG A 110 3.02 14.07 -1.68
C ARG A 110 3.75 15.19 -0.97
N LEU A 111 4.76 14.85 -0.17
CA LEU A 111 5.67 15.85 0.37
C LEU A 111 6.69 16.25 -0.71
N ARG A 112 6.83 17.54 -0.95
CA ARG A 112 7.89 18.10 -1.79
C ARG A 112 8.75 19.06 -0.99
N LEU A 113 10.06 18.87 -1.07
CA LEU A 113 11.07 19.70 -0.44
C LEU A 113 11.65 20.71 -1.44
N ARG A 114 12.13 21.84 -0.93
CA ARG A 114 12.84 22.86 -1.70
C ARG A 114 13.99 23.43 -0.87
N ALA A 115 15.19 23.48 -1.45
CA ALA A 115 16.33 24.24 -0.94
C ALA A 115 16.88 25.12 -2.07
N GLY A 116 16.84 26.44 -1.87
CA GLY A 116 17.14 27.39 -2.95
C GLY A 116 16.25 27.17 -4.18
N SER A 117 16.86 26.92 -5.34
CA SER A 117 16.19 26.60 -6.61
C SER A 117 15.89 25.11 -6.81
N ILE A 118 16.49 24.23 -6.00
CA ILE A 118 16.36 22.78 -6.12
C ILE A 118 15.06 22.33 -5.47
N ARG A 119 14.32 21.42 -6.13
CA ARG A 119 13.06 20.86 -5.65
C ARG A 119 13.10 19.34 -5.77
N GLU A 120 12.71 18.65 -4.71
CA GLU A 120 12.70 17.18 -4.66
C GLU A 120 11.37 16.66 -4.10
N GLU A 121 10.79 15.64 -4.74
CA GLU A 121 9.55 15.01 -4.29
C GLU A 121 9.86 13.68 -3.59
N ILE A 122 9.26 13.45 -2.43
CA ILE A 122 9.44 12.19 -1.70
C ILE A 122 8.53 11.12 -2.30
N LYS A 123 9.01 10.44 -3.35
CA LYS A 123 8.21 9.51 -4.17
C LYS A 123 7.90 8.17 -3.50
N ASP A 124 8.72 7.78 -2.52
CA ASP A 124 8.58 6.45 -1.88
C ASP A 124 7.55 6.42 -0.74
N LEU A 125 7.03 7.59 -0.34
CA LEU A 125 6.06 7.70 0.74
C LEU A 125 4.91 8.64 0.37
N THR A 126 3.70 8.15 0.58
CA THR A 126 2.45 8.88 0.39
C THR A 126 1.83 9.21 1.74
N VAL A 127 1.30 10.42 1.89
CA VAL A 127 0.63 10.83 3.12
C VAL A 127 -0.87 10.86 2.89
N VAL A 128 -1.61 10.13 3.71
CA VAL A 128 -3.06 10.11 3.69
C VAL A 128 -3.59 10.90 4.88
N VAL A 129 -4.23 12.03 4.60
CA VAL A 129 -4.99 12.77 5.61
C VAL A 129 -6.40 12.22 5.64
N ARG A 130 -6.79 11.67 6.78
CA ARG A 130 -8.08 10.99 6.96
C ARG A 130 -9.22 12.00 6.99
N VAL A 131 -10.37 11.56 6.51
CA VAL A 131 -11.66 12.18 6.82
C VAL A 131 -11.96 11.87 8.29
N PRO A 132 -12.08 12.86 9.18
CA PRO A 132 -12.31 12.62 10.60
C PRO A 132 -13.59 11.81 10.85
N PHE A 133 -13.62 10.97 11.89
CA PHE A 133 -14.82 10.20 12.25
C PHE A 133 -16.05 11.09 12.44
N ALA A 134 -15.86 12.31 12.95
CA ALA A 134 -16.92 13.30 13.15
C ALA A 134 -17.65 13.72 11.86
N ALA A 135 -17.07 13.48 10.68
CA ALA A 135 -17.77 13.71 9.41
C ALA A 135 -18.96 12.75 9.20
N LYS A 136 -19.00 11.62 9.93
CA LYS A 136 -20.08 10.63 9.86
C LYS A 136 -21.35 11.14 10.53
N GLN A 137 -22.33 11.54 9.72
CA GLN A 137 -23.65 11.99 10.15
C GLN A 137 -24.70 10.93 9.83
N GLY A 138 -25.56 10.60 10.80
CA GLY A 138 -26.64 9.60 10.58
C GLY A 138 -26.15 8.19 10.21
N GLY A 139 -24.86 7.88 10.38
CA GLY A 139 -24.26 6.60 9.96
C GLY A 139 -23.67 6.63 8.54
N GLU A 140 -23.55 7.79 7.91
CA GLU A 140 -23.11 7.93 6.53
C GLU A 140 -22.10 9.07 6.38
N ILE A 141 -21.28 9.02 5.32
CA ILE A 141 -20.44 10.13 4.87
C ILE A 141 -20.65 10.26 3.37
N ASN A 142 -21.05 11.44 2.88
CA ASN A 142 -21.23 11.73 1.44
C ASN A 142 -22.03 10.64 0.69
N GLY A 143 -23.10 10.12 1.29
CA GLY A 143 -23.97 9.08 0.71
C GLY A 143 -23.45 7.65 0.82
N TYR A 144 -22.21 7.43 1.29
CA TYR A 144 -21.69 6.11 1.58
C TYR A 144 -22.11 5.65 2.99
N ARG A 145 -22.84 4.54 3.06
CA ARG A 145 -23.38 4.00 4.31
C ARG A 145 -22.29 3.25 5.07
N ILE A 146 -21.93 3.78 6.23
CA ILE A 146 -21.00 3.15 7.18
C ILE A 146 -21.79 2.37 8.24
N GLY A 147 -22.94 2.88 8.66
CA GLY A 147 -23.70 2.36 9.79
C GLY A 147 -23.15 2.84 11.12
N ARG A 148 -23.51 2.13 12.18
CA ARG A 148 -23.18 2.49 13.57
C ARG A 148 -22.24 1.46 14.18
N TYR A 149 -21.16 1.93 14.78
CA TYR A 149 -20.26 1.04 15.52
C TYR A 149 -20.94 0.56 16.81
N ALA A 150 -20.72 -0.69 17.19
CA ALA A 150 -21.30 -1.25 18.41
C ALA A 150 -20.88 -0.48 19.69
N THR A 151 -19.72 0.16 19.64
CA THR A 151 -19.16 0.98 20.72
C THR A 151 -19.34 2.48 20.50
N GLU A 152 -20.05 2.90 19.45
CA GLU A 152 -20.24 4.32 19.13
C GLU A 152 -20.97 5.06 20.25
N GLY A 153 -20.40 6.20 20.68
CA GLY A 153 -20.93 7.01 21.78
C GLY A 153 -20.52 6.52 23.17
N ARG A 154 -19.70 5.47 23.29
CA ARG A 154 -19.12 5.03 24.57
C ARG A 154 -17.71 5.59 24.68
N ILE A 155 -17.36 6.17 25.84
CA ILE A 155 -15.98 6.56 26.12
C ILE A 155 -15.16 5.29 26.30
N ARG A 156 -14.22 5.05 25.37
CA ARG A 156 -13.28 3.93 25.39
C ARG A 156 -11.91 4.41 24.94
N PHE A 157 -10.88 3.73 25.44
CA PHE A 157 -9.48 3.98 25.09
C PHE A 157 -8.75 2.69 24.71
N ASP A 158 -9.50 1.66 24.33
CA ASP A 158 -8.98 0.35 23.96
C ASP A 158 -9.14 0.09 22.47
N ALA A 159 -8.74 -1.11 22.02
CA ALA A 159 -8.80 -1.49 20.62
C ALA A 159 -10.23 -1.49 20.03
N TYR A 160 -11.28 -1.34 20.84
CA TYR A 160 -12.68 -1.27 20.40
C TYR A 160 -13.25 0.14 20.41
N SER A 161 -12.42 1.16 20.57
CA SER A 161 -12.81 2.54 20.24
C SER A 161 -13.11 2.68 18.75
N PRO A 162 -14.12 3.47 18.34
CA PRO A 162 -14.32 3.82 16.94
C PRO A 162 -13.04 4.37 16.31
N PRO A 163 -12.81 4.16 15.00
CA PRO A 163 -11.59 4.62 14.33
C PRO A 163 -11.49 6.14 14.37
N MET A 164 -10.27 6.67 14.36
CA MET A 164 -10.02 8.12 14.34
C MET A 164 -10.64 8.82 13.11
N GLY A 165 -10.71 8.09 12.01
CA GLY A 165 -11.25 8.58 10.75
C GLY A 165 -11.12 7.53 9.65
N PHE A 166 -11.35 7.97 8.43
CA PHE A 166 -11.44 7.13 7.25
C PHE A 166 -10.53 7.64 6.15
N ILE A 167 -9.95 6.71 5.39
CA ILE A 167 -9.35 7.01 4.09
C ILE A 167 -10.51 7.16 3.10
N GLU A 168 -10.59 8.32 2.43
CA GLU A 168 -11.49 8.51 1.30
C GLU A 168 -10.97 7.75 0.09
N VAL A 169 -11.79 6.86 -0.46
CA VAL A 169 -11.45 6.04 -1.61
C VAL A 169 -12.28 6.50 -2.80
N THR A 170 -11.62 6.87 -3.88
CA THR A 170 -12.22 7.33 -5.14
C THR A 170 -11.79 6.43 -6.30
N PRO A 171 -12.45 6.51 -7.47
CA PRO A 171 -12.01 5.79 -8.65
C PRO A 171 -10.54 6.07 -9.02
N GLU A 172 -10.06 7.29 -8.79
CA GLU A 172 -8.71 7.76 -9.11
C GLU A 172 -7.63 7.23 -8.15
N ASN A 173 -8.02 6.89 -6.91
CA ASN A 173 -7.06 6.56 -5.85
C ASN A 173 -7.12 5.11 -5.34
N GLN A 174 -8.17 4.36 -5.69
CA GLN A 174 -8.38 2.99 -5.19
C GLN A 174 -7.19 2.05 -5.49
N ASP A 175 -6.36 2.40 -6.46
CA ASP A 175 -5.19 1.62 -6.90
C ASP A 175 -3.87 2.02 -6.22
N MET A 176 -3.91 3.03 -5.34
CA MET A 176 -2.78 3.48 -4.56
C MET A 176 -2.16 2.30 -3.80
N GLN A 177 -0.83 2.19 -3.91
CA GLN A 177 -0.04 1.21 -3.17
C GLN A 177 0.00 1.59 -1.68
N LEU A 178 -0.38 0.64 -0.83
CA LEU A 178 -0.23 0.74 0.62
C LEU A 178 1.14 0.22 1.05
N SER A 179 1.63 -0.82 0.38
CA SER A 179 2.93 -1.46 0.57
C SER A 179 3.38 -2.08 -0.76
N GLU A 180 4.43 -2.91 -0.74
CA GLU A 180 4.94 -3.60 -1.94
C GLU A 180 3.89 -4.47 -2.63
N HIS A 181 3.10 -5.24 -1.87
CA HIS A 181 2.14 -6.20 -2.43
C HIS A 181 0.68 -5.75 -2.32
N LEU A 182 0.38 -4.74 -1.49
CA LEU A 182 -0.99 -4.39 -1.11
C LEU A 182 -1.43 -3.01 -1.62
N ARG A 183 -2.69 -2.92 -2.05
CA ARG A 183 -3.34 -1.73 -2.61
C ARG A 183 -4.62 -1.40 -1.88
N LEU A 184 -4.99 -0.12 -1.88
CA LEU A 184 -6.15 0.41 -1.13
C LEU A 184 -7.46 -0.34 -1.45
N ARG A 185 -7.75 -0.61 -2.73
CA ARG A 185 -8.98 -1.30 -3.18
C ARG A 185 -9.20 -2.66 -2.54
N GLN A 186 -8.13 -3.36 -2.17
CA GLN A 186 -8.23 -4.70 -1.57
C GLN A 186 -8.88 -4.66 -0.18
N PHE A 187 -8.89 -3.49 0.46
CA PHE A 187 -9.44 -3.30 1.80
C PHE A 187 -10.82 -2.64 1.79
N VAL A 188 -11.39 -2.35 0.62
CA VAL A 188 -12.70 -1.71 0.49
C VAL A 188 -13.83 -2.71 0.76
N THR A 189 -14.86 -2.28 1.49
CA THR A 189 -16.07 -3.08 1.74
C THR A 189 -16.78 -3.44 0.42
N LYS A 190 -17.26 -4.68 0.30
CA LYS A 190 -17.76 -5.24 -0.97
C LYS A 190 -19.20 -4.86 -1.38
N ASN A 191 -19.94 -4.13 -0.54
CA ASN A 191 -21.27 -3.61 -0.89
C ASN A 191 -21.18 -2.21 -1.53
N GLN A 192 -22.33 -1.66 -1.95
CA GLN A 192 -22.43 -0.28 -2.45
C GLN A 192 -21.45 0.00 -3.62
N ARG A 193 -21.39 -0.91 -4.60
CA ARG A 193 -20.39 -0.87 -5.68
C ARG A 193 -20.37 0.46 -6.43
N GLU A 194 -21.55 0.99 -6.75
CA GLU A 194 -21.72 2.22 -7.54
C GLU A 194 -21.61 3.52 -6.74
N ILE A 195 -21.48 3.45 -5.41
CA ILE A 195 -21.40 4.65 -4.56
C ILE A 195 -19.95 5.10 -4.40
N TRP A 196 -19.71 6.38 -4.68
CA TRP A 196 -18.42 7.04 -4.54
C TRP A 196 -18.58 8.44 -3.94
N PRO A 197 -17.61 8.93 -3.15
CA PRO A 197 -16.45 8.18 -2.65
C PRO A 197 -16.85 7.11 -1.61
N LYS A 198 -15.96 6.15 -1.36
CA LYS A 198 -16.07 5.17 -0.27
C LYS A 198 -15.16 5.57 0.88
N TYR A 199 -15.38 4.99 2.06
CA TYR A 199 -14.60 5.33 3.27
C TYR A 199 -14.11 4.07 3.97
N VAL A 200 -12.80 4.00 4.18
CA VAL A 200 -12.13 2.82 4.75
C VAL A 200 -11.42 3.21 6.05
N ALA A 201 -11.77 2.57 7.16
CA ALA A 201 -10.90 2.59 8.33
C ALA A 201 -9.77 1.59 8.09
N LEU A 202 -8.53 1.99 8.34
CA LEU A 202 -7.37 1.13 8.12
C LEU A 202 -6.28 1.41 9.15
N ASP A 203 -5.88 0.37 9.88
CA ASP A 203 -4.70 0.37 10.72
C ASP A 203 -3.50 -0.12 9.91
N LEU A 204 -2.50 0.74 9.70
CA LEU A 204 -1.33 0.40 8.88
C LEU A 204 -0.45 -0.70 9.52
N ARG A 205 -0.60 -0.98 10.82
CA ARG A 205 0.05 -2.14 11.47
C ARG A 205 -0.43 -3.46 10.87
N LEU A 206 -1.69 -3.54 10.42
CA LEU A 206 -2.19 -4.71 9.71
C LEU A 206 -1.43 -4.89 8.39
N ILE A 207 -1.30 -3.83 7.60
CA ILE A 207 -0.60 -3.86 6.30
C ILE A 207 0.86 -4.32 6.51
N ASP A 208 1.53 -3.73 7.49
CA ASP A 208 2.90 -4.06 7.84
C ASP A 208 3.05 -5.53 8.30
N LYS A 209 2.12 -6.03 9.12
CA LYS A 209 2.08 -7.43 9.54
C LYS A 209 1.87 -8.39 8.36
N LEU A 210 0.99 -8.07 7.43
CA LEU A 210 0.73 -8.93 6.26
C LEU A 210 1.97 -9.06 5.37
N GLU A 211 2.71 -7.97 5.15
CA GLU A 211 4.00 -7.99 4.46
C GLU A 211 5.04 -8.84 5.22
N LEU A 212 5.14 -8.69 6.54
CA LEU A 212 6.01 -9.52 7.38
C LEU A 212 5.64 -11.01 7.35
N VAL A 213 4.35 -11.34 7.23
CA VAL A 213 3.90 -12.74 7.05
C VAL A 213 4.36 -13.30 5.72
N MET A 214 4.27 -12.53 4.63
CA MET A 214 4.82 -12.95 3.33
C MET A 214 6.34 -13.14 3.40
N GLN A 215 7.06 -12.22 4.05
CA GLN A 215 8.50 -12.33 4.26
C GLN A 215 8.87 -13.57 5.08
N GLU A 216 8.12 -13.88 6.15
CA GLU A 216 8.36 -15.07 6.96
C GLU A 216 8.05 -16.37 6.21
N LEU A 217 7.00 -16.42 5.40
CA LEU A 217 6.73 -17.56 4.52
C LEU A 217 7.91 -17.80 3.56
N ASN A 218 8.40 -16.74 2.92
CA ASN A 218 9.58 -16.83 2.05
C ASN A 218 10.83 -17.32 2.82
N ALA A 219 11.04 -16.84 4.06
CA ALA A 219 12.12 -17.30 4.93
C ALA A 219 11.95 -18.78 5.37
N MET A 220 10.73 -19.28 5.42
CA MET A 220 10.39 -20.69 5.64
C MET A 220 10.59 -21.56 4.38
N GLY A 221 10.98 -20.97 3.25
CA GLY A 221 11.13 -21.66 1.98
C GLY A 221 9.83 -21.81 1.18
N ILE A 222 8.77 -21.11 1.58
CA ILE A 222 7.45 -21.16 0.96
C ILE A 222 7.24 -19.89 0.13
N PRO A 223 7.13 -19.98 -1.20
CA PRO A 223 6.95 -18.79 -2.03
C PRO A 223 5.69 -18.01 -1.65
N ALA A 224 5.85 -16.74 -1.29
CA ALA A 224 4.76 -15.80 -1.07
C ALA A 224 5.04 -14.51 -1.85
N ARG A 225 4.65 -14.51 -3.13
CA ARG A 225 4.84 -13.42 -4.10
C ARG A 225 3.57 -12.58 -4.29
N ARG A 226 2.41 -13.12 -3.93
CA ARG A 226 1.13 -12.42 -4.00
C ARG A 226 0.21 -12.90 -2.89
N MET A 227 -0.39 -11.95 -2.20
CA MET A 227 -1.41 -12.20 -1.19
C MET A 227 -2.75 -11.69 -1.69
N ALA A 228 -3.73 -12.58 -1.75
CA ALA A 228 -5.11 -12.20 -1.99
C ALA A 228 -5.74 -11.73 -0.67
N VAL A 229 -6.55 -10.68 -0.77
CA VAL A 229 -7.36 -10.17 0.34
C VAL A 229 -8.80 -10.47 0.03
N MET A 230 -9.36 -11.47 0.70
CA MET A 230 -10.77 -11.78 0.60
C MET A 230 -11.60 -10.64 1.17
N SER A 231 -11.21 -10.09 2.32
CA SER A 231 -11.97 -9.07 3.01
C SER A 231 -11.04 -8.27 3.90
N GLY A 232 -10.90 -6.97 3.66
CA GLY A 232 -10.28 -6.03 4.59
C GLY A 232 -11.33 -5.37 5.46
N PHE A 233 -11.43 -4.04 5.40
CA PHE A 233 -12.41 -3.28 6.17
C PHE A 233 -13.85 -3.66 5.78
N ARG A 234 -14.72 -3.73 6.80
CA ARG A 234 -16.16 -3.89 6.64
C ARG A 234 -16.85 -2.71 7.31
N THR A 235 -17.72 -2.01 6.61
CA THR A 235 -18.59 -1.05 7.30
C THR A 235 -19.42 -1.79 8.38
N PRO A 236 -19.68 -1.16 9.54
CA PRO A 236 -20.62 -1.72 10.51
C PRO A 236 -21.96 -2.18 9.91
N ASP A 237 -22.51 -1.41 8.96
CA ASP A 237 -23.72 -1.77 8.21
C ASP A 237 -23.55 -3.09 7.43
N TYR A 238 -22.45 -3.24 6.69
CA TYR A 238 -22.16 -4.47 5.94
C TYR A 238 -21.87 -5.68 6.83
N ASN A 239 -21.19 -5.47 7.95
CA ASN A 239 -20.89 -6.54 8.89
C ASN A 239 -22.17 -7.08 9.54
N GLY A 240 -23.18 -6.22 9.72
CA GLY A 240 -24.45 -6.56 10.34
C GLY A 240 -24.33 -6.83 11.85
N PRO A 241 -25.43 -7.27 12.50
CA PRO A 241 -25.46 -7.52 13.93
C PRO A 241 -24.61 -8.72 14.37
N GLY A 242 -24.13 -9.53 13.42
CA GLY A 242 -23.38 -10.75 13.67
C GLY A 242 -24.05 -12.02 13.12
N GLU A 243 -24.84 -11.90 12.05
CA GLU A 243 -25.49 -13.05 11.40
C GLU A 243 -24.60 -13.61 10.28
N GLY A 244 -24.70 -14.92 10.01
CA GLY A 244 -23.92 -15.60 8.96
C GLY A 244 -22.42 -15.76 9.28
N GLY A 245 -22.07 -15.96 10.55
CA GLY A 245 -20.67 -16.21 10.98
C GLY A 245 -19.85 -14.95 11.29
N ARG A 246 -20.48 -13.77 11.32
CA ARG A 246 -19.83 -12.49 11.67
C ARG A 246 -20.04 -12.17 13.15
N ALA A 247 -19.08 -11.49 13.79
CA ALA A 247 -19.25 -11.03 15.16
C ALA A 247 -19.67 -9.55 15.21
N THR A 248 -20.51 -9.17 16.18
CA THR A 248 -20.88 -7.76 16.45
C THR A 248 -19.66 -6.87 16.70
N LEU A 249 -18.63 -7.43 17.32
CA LEU A 249 -17.34 -6.78 17.60
C LEU A 249 -16.22 -7.28 16.68
N SER A 250 -16.57 -7.62 15.43
CA SER A 250 -15.62 -8.04 14.40
C SER A 250 -14.50 -7.01 14.23
N ARG A 251 -13.25 -7.46 14.18
CA ARG A 251 -12.08 -6.59 13.97
C ARG A 251 -12.06 -5.93 12.58
N HIS A 252 -12.70 -6.54 11.59
CA HIS A 252 -12.84 -5.91 10.26
C HIS A 252 -13.53 -4.55 10.30
N THR A 253 -14.43 -4.31 11.26
CA THR A 253 -15.11 -3.01 11.35
C THR A 253 -14.23 -1.92 11.93
N TYR A 254 -13.15 -2.27 12.62
CA TYR A 254 -12.19 -1.32 13.19
C TYR A 254 -10.99 -1.06 12.27
N GLY A 255 -10.94 -1.73 11.10
CA GLY A 255 -9.90 -1.51 10.09
C GLY A 255 -8.58 -2.24 10.37
N ASP A 256 -8.56 -3.16 11.33
CA ASP A 256 -7.35 -3.80 11.81
C ASP A 256 -7.32 -5.32 11.59
N ALA A 257 -8.21 -5.83 10.72
CA ALA A 257 -8.25 -7.23 10.31
C ALA A 257 -8.41 -7.45 8.81
N ALA A 258 -7.87 -8.56 8.33
CA ALA A 258 -8.09 -9.05 6.98
C ALA A 258 -8.23 -10.58 6.94
N ASP A 259 -9.05 -11.05 6.02
CA ASP A 259 -9.14 -12.46 5.62
C ASP A 259 -8.33 -12.62 4.33
N VAL A 260 -7.27 -13.42 4.37
CA VAL A 260 -6.21 -13.46 3.32
C VAL A 260 -5.74 -14.87 3.00
N TRP A 261 -5.06 -15.02 1.85
CA TRP A 261 -4.32 -16.22 1.47
C TRP A 261 -3.18 -15.88 0.50
N VAL A 262 -2.21 -16.79 0.35
CA VAL A 262 -1.19 -16.72 -0.72
C VAL A 262 -1.76 -17.30 -2.02
N ASP A 263 -1.63 -16.55 -3.11
CA ASP A 263 -2.16 -16.86 -4.44
C ASP A 263 -1.14 -16.38 -5.48
N ASN A 264 -0.07 -17.16 -5.64
CA ASN A 264 1.09 -16.80 -6.43
C ASN A 264 0.83 -16.84 -7.94
N ASP A 265 -0.10 -17.67 -8.39
CA ASP A 265 -0.46 -17.80 -9.81
C ASP A 265 -1.61 -16.86 -10.23
N GLY A 266 -2.30 -16.24 -9.26
CA GLY A 266 -3.34 -15.26 -9.51
C GLY A 266 -4.71 -15.88 -9.84
N ASN A 267 -4.90 -17.18 -9.59
CA ASN A 267 -6.12 -17.90 -9.95
C ASN A 267 -7.32 -17.61 -9.02
N GLY A 268 -7.10 -16.88 -7.92
CA GLY A 268 -8.14 -16.51 -6.96
C GLY A 268 -8.38 -17.51 -5.84
N TYR A 269 -7.54 -18.55 -5.72
CA TYR A 269 -7.59 -19.57 -4.67
C TYR A 269 -6.26 -19.63 -3.92
N MET A 270 -6.26 -20.27 -2.75
CA MET A 270 -5.05 -20.52 -1.98
C MET A 270 -4.15 -21.53 -2.72
N ASP A 271 -2.85 -21.27 -2.70
CA ASP A 271 -1.85 -22.24 -3.15
C ASP A 271 -1.69 -23.38 -2.11
N ASP A 272 -1.25 -24.56 -2.56
CA ASP A 272 -0.78 -25.65 -1.68
C ASP A 272 0.56 -25.22 -1.02
N LEU A 273 0.47 -24.77 0.22
CA LEU A 273 1.60 -24.20 0.98
C LEU A 273 2.37 -25.27 1.75
N ASN A 274 1.75 -26.41 2.05
CA ASN A 274 2.38 -27.50 2.77
C ASN A 274 2.99 -28.59 1.84
N GLY A 275 2.66 -28.55 0.54
CA GLY A 275 3.19 -29.43 -0.50
C GLY A 275 2.58 -30.83 -0.50
N ASP A 276 1.39 -31.03 0.09
CA ASP A 276 0.74 -32.34 0.19
C ASP A 276 -0.18 -32.69 -0.99
N GLY A 277 -0.31 -31.77 -1.95
CA GLY A 277 -1.13 -31.90 -3.15
C GLY A 277 -2.60 -31.56 -2.94
N ARG A 278 -2.98 -30.99 -1.79
CA ARG A 278 -4.34 -30.53 -1.48
C ARG A 278 -4.32 -29.05 -1.13
N VAL A 279 -5.47 -28.41 -1.33
CA VAL A 279 -5.69 -27.01 -0.94
C VAL A 279 -6.77 -27.00 0.12
N ASP A 280 -6.39 -26.90 1.39
CA ASP A 280 -7.29 -26.98 2.52
C ASP A 280 -6.85 -26.14 3.74
N ALA A 281 -7.48 -26.38 4.90
CA ALA A 281 -7.19 -25.61 6.12
C ALA A 281 -5.75 -25.81 6.64
N ASN A 282 -5.05 -26.87 6.23
CA ASN A 282 -3.66 -27.09 6.60
C ASN A 282 -2.74 -26.05 5.95
N ASP A 283 -3.05 -25.58 4.75
CA ASP A 283 -2.31 -24.49 4.08
C ASP A 283 -2.49 -23.17 4.83
N ALA A 284 -3.73 -22.86 5.21
CA ALA A 284 -4.02 -21.71 6.07
C ALA A 284 -3.31 -21.82 7.44
N ALA A 285 -3.15 -23.04 7.98
CA ALA A 285 -2.38 -23.27 9.20
C ALA A 285 -0.89 -22.98 9.03
N VAL A 286 -0.32 -23.16 7.83
CA VAL A 286 1.06 -22.74 7.53
C VAL A 286 1.21 -21.22 7.63
N MET A 287 0.26 -20.47 7.07
CA MET A 287 0.23 -19.00 7.25
C MET A 287 0.09 -18.59 8.72
N ARG A 288 -0.68 -19.35 9.52
CA ARG A 288 -0.80 -19.11 10.96
C ARG A 288 0.53 -19.28 11.69
N ILE A 289 1.33 -20.28 11.31
CA ILE A 289 2.69 -20.47 11.86
C ILE A 289 3.57 -19.25 11.54
N ALA A 290 3.55 -18.77 10.30
CA ALA A 290 4.29 -17.57 9.91
C ALA A 290 3.83 -16.34 10.71
N ALA A 291 2.53 -16.12 10.84
CA ALA A 291 1.96 -15.04 11.65
C ALA A 291 2.37 -15.13 13.14
N ASP A 292 2.38 -16.33 13.72
CA ASP A 292 2.81 -16.55 15.10
C ASP A 292 4.30 -16.21 15.29
N ARG A 293 5.17 -16.52 14.31
CA ARG A 293 6.60 -16.14 14.33
C ARG A 293 6.82 -14.64 14.13
N VAL A 294 6.01 -14.00 13.29
CA VAL A 294 5.99 -12.54 13.16
C VAL A 294 5.64 -11.91 14.50
N GLU A 295 4.55 -12.33 15.14
CA GLU A 295 4.13 -11.80 16.45
C GLU A 295 5.16 -12.03 17.56
N ALA A 296 5.93 -13.12 17.51
CA ALA A 296 7.02 -13.35 18.46
C ALA A 296 8.18 -12.36 18.32
N ARG A 297 8.47 -11.89 17.09
CA ARG A 297 9.51 -10.89 16.81
C ARG A 297 9.00 -9.45 16.93
N TYR A 298 7.71 -9.25 16.70
CA TYR A 298 7.03 -7.95 16.69
C TYR A 298 5.79 -7.98 17.62
N PRO A 299 5.98 -7.95 18.95
CA PRO A 299 4.88 -8.08 19.92
C PRO A 299 3.81 -6.99 19.80
N GLU A 300 4.14 -5.82 19.24
CA GLU A 300 3.23 -4.72 18.96
C GLU A 300 2.20 -5.04 17.85
N LEU A 301 2.43 -6.10 17.07
CA LEU A 301 1.57 -6.59 15.99
C LEU A 301 0.72 -7.80 16.42
N ILE A 302 0.71 -8.16 17.71
CA ILE A 302 -0.09 -9.28 18.23
C ILE A 302 -1.58 -9.08 17.94
N GLY A 303 -2.24 -10.16 17.49
CA GLY A 303 -3.68 -10.17 17.34
C GLY A 303 -4.28 -11.57 17.18
N GLY A 304 -5.44 -11.64 16.54
CA GLY A 304 -6.12 -12.87 16.19
C GLY A 304 -5.60 -13.48 14.89
N ASN A 305 -5.34 -14.79 14.91
CA ASN A 305 -5.01 -15.58 13.73
C ASN A 305 -5.96 -16.78 13.68
N GLY A 306 -6.97 -16.74 12.80
CA GLY A 306 -8.04 -17.74 12.71
C GLY A 306 -7.98 -18.51 11.41
N VAL A 307 -8.00 -19.84 11.46
CA VAL A 307 -7.94 -20.71 10.28
C VAL A 307 -9.35 -21.12 9.86
N TYR A 308 -9.66 -20.93 8.58
CA TYR A 308 -10.95 -21.29 8.02
C TYR A 308 -10.79 -22.29 6.89
N ALA A 309 -11.52 -23.40 7.00
CA ALA A 309 -11.64 -24.37 5.92
C ALA A 309 -12.47 -23.81 4.77
N SER A 310 -12.34 -24.44 3.60
CA SER A 310 -13.15 -24.16 2.43
C SER A 310 -14.64 -24.40 2.70
N THR A 311 -15.47 -23.59 2.08
CA THR A 311 -16.93 -23.79 2.00
C THR A 311 -17.36 -23.73 0.53
N PRO A 312 -18.63 -23.96 0.19
CA PRO A 312 -19.11 -23.73 -1.16
C PRO A 312 -18.92 -22.28 -1.66
N GLU A 313 -18.83 -21.31 -0.75
CA GLU A 313 -18.72 -19.89 -1.07
C GLU A 313 -17.28 -19.40 -1.26
N HIS A 314 -16.29 -20.08 -0.66
CA HIS A 314 -14.89 -19.67 -0.71
C HIS A 314 -13.91 -20.82 -0.43
N GLY A 315 -12.67 -20.71 -0.93
CA GLY A 315 -11.56 -21.58 -0.56
C GLY A 315 -11.10 -21.40 0.91
N PRO A 316 -10.03 -22.09 1.34
CA PRO A 316 -9.49 -21.91 2.67
C PRO A 316 -8.81 -20.54 2.77
N PHE A 317 -8.82 -19.96 3.97
CA PHE A 317 -8.18 -18.68 4.22
C PHE A 317 -7.76 -18.54 5.68
N ILE A 318 -6.93 -17.55 5.96
CA ILE A 318 -6.60 -17.15 7.33
C ILE A 318 -7.13 -15.75 7.62
N HIS A 319 -7.80 -15.60 8.75
CA HIS A 319 -8.07 -14.32 9.37
C HIS A 319 -6.83 -13.85 10.14
N ILE A 320 -6.37 -12.62 9.89
CA ILE A 320 -5.27 -11.99 10.62
C ILE A 320 -5.69 -10.60 11.06
N ASP A 321 -5.45 -10.27 12.33
CA ASP A 321 -5.66 -8.92 12.86
C ASP A 321 -4.53 -8.46 13.80
N VAL A 322 -4.59 -7.19 14.24
CA VAL A 322 -3.65 -6.56 15.17
C VAL A 322 -4.36 -6.01 16.42
N ARG A 323 -5.35 -6.75 16.95
CA ARG A 323 -6.20 -6.33 18.08
C ARG A 323 -5.47 -6.12 19.41
N GLY A 324 -4.17 -6.39 19.48
CA GLY A 324 -3.33 -6.24 20.68
C GLY A 324 -3.44 -7.39 21.67
N LYS A 325 -4.19 -8.46 21.35
CA LYS A 325 -4.31 -9.66 22.18
C LYS A 325 -4.34 -10.91 21.30
N ARG A 326 -3.55 -11.91 21.71
CA ARG A 326 -3.49 -13.21 21.05
C ARG A 326 -4.86 -13.90 21.09
N SER A 327 -5.34 -14.34 19.92
CA SER A 327 -6.54 -15.17 19.77
C SER A 327 -6.33 -16.16 18.63
N ARG A 328 -6.72 -17.43 18.79
CA ARG A 328 -6.58 -18.48 17.77
C ARG A 328 -7.85 -19.31 17.73
N TRP A 329 -8.31 -19.65 16.54
CA TRP A 329 -9.46 -20.51 16.29
C TRP A 329 -9.33 -21.15 14.91
#